data_AF-A9L2W5-F1
#
_entry.id   AF-A9L2W5-F1
#
_cell.length_a   1.000
_cell.length_b   1.000
_cell.length_c   1.000
_cell.angle_alpha   90.00
_cell.angle_beta   90.00
_cell.angle_gamma   90.00
#
_symmetry.space_group_name_H-M   'P 1'
#
loop_
_entity.id
_entity.type
_entity.pdbx_description
1 polymer ?
#
loop_
_entity_poly.entity_id
_entity_poly.type
_entity_poly.pdbx_seq_one_letter_code
_entity_poly.pdbx_strand_id
1 'polypeptide(L)'
;MPHISMRGLPQAVVAAFSQTLLQSLADICKGNAESFTLDWIPSISFRNGKIDQRFVQVELLWFPKDPDIHLKVEQTIRQAVTEAYPELTHIAVMFLSLNPSASYRGGQHD
;
A
#
# COMPACT_ATOMS: atom_id res chain seq x y z
N MET A 1 -9.13 -8.26 0.53
CA MET A 1 -9.43 -6.95 -0.09
C MET A 1 -8.84 -5.78 0.68
N PRO A 2 -7.52 -5.59 0.68
CA PRO A 2 -6.97 -4.26 0.66
C PRO A 2 -6.71 -3.82 -0.78
N HIS A 3 -7.11 -2.60 -1.10
CA HIS A 3 -6.63 -1.88 -2.27
C HIS A 3 -5.43 -1.04 -1.86
N ILE A 4 -4.28 -1.32 -2.45
CA ILE A 4 -3.03 -0.62 -2.13
C ILE A 4 -2.76 0.38 -3.24
N SER A 5 -2.54 1.64 -2.89
CA SER A 5 -2.17 2.70 -3.83
C SER A 5 -0.84 3.31 -3.42
N MET A 6 0.08 3.46 -4.37
CA MET A 6 1.41 4.01 -4.12
C MET A 6 1.69 5.27 -4.96
N ARG A 7 2.20 6.31 -4.30
CA ARG A 7 2.64 7.59 -4.89
C ARG A 7 4.08 7.88 -4.51
N GLY A 8 4.79 8.61 -5.37
CA GLY A 8 6.17 9.03 -5.11
C GLY A 8 7.24 7.97 -5.42
N LEU A 9 6.85 6.87 -6.06
CA LEU A 9 7.77 5.83 -6.55
C LEU A 9 7.76 5.75 -8.09
N PRO A 10 8.88 5.34 -8.71
CA PRO A 10 8.89 4.98 -10.12
C PRO A 10 7.90 3.83 -10.41
N GLN A 11 7.22 3.89 -11.56
CA GLN A 11 6.26 2.85 -11.97
C GLN A 11 6.87 1.44 -11.95
N ALA A 12 8.11 1.30 -12.42
CA ALA A 12 8.82 0.02 -12.46
C ALA A 12 9.05 -0.57 -11.06
N VAL A 13 9.28 0.26 -10.04
CA VAL A 13 9.44 -0.19 -8.64
C VAL A 13 8.12 -0.74 -8.11
N VAL A 14 7.01 -0.03 -8.33
CA VAL A 14 5.68 -0.51 -7.90
C VAL A 14 5.28 -1.79 -8.65
N ALA A 15 5.60 -1.90 -9.94
CA ALA A 15 5.40 -3.13 -10.70
C ALA A 15 6.24 -4.31 -10.15
N ALA A 16 7.46 -4.07 -9.68
CA ALA A 16 8.26 -5.12 -9.05
C ALA A 16 7.64 -5.60 -7.73
N PHE A 17 7.06 -4.70 -6.93
CA PHE A 17 6.36 -5.07 -5.69
C PHE A 17 5.17 -6.00 -5.92
N SER A 18 4.50 -5.95 -7.07
CA SER A 18 3.38 -6.86 -7.34
C SER A 18 3.80 -8.33 -7.40
N GLN A 19 5.09 -8.63 -7.52
CA GLN A 19 5.62 -10.00 -7.56
C GLN A 19 5.79 -10.62 -6.16
N THR A 20 6.04 -9.81 -5.13
CA THR A 20 6.45 -10.31 -3.81
C THR A 20 5.62 -9.74 -2.66
N LEU A 21 5.37 -8.43 -2.68
CA LEU A 21 4.74 -7.73 -1.56
C LEU A 21 3.31 -8.23 -1.30
N LEU A 22 2.52 -8.47 -2.36
CA LEU A 22 1.14 -8.93 -2.21
C LEU A 22 1.05 -10.27 -1.48
N GLN A 23 1.97 -11.20 -1.76
CA GLN A 23 2.02 -12.48 -1.07
C GLN A 23 2.37 -12.30 0.42
N SER A 24 3.40 -11.52 0.72
CA SER A 24 3.80 -11.26 2.12
C SER A 24 2.66 -10.63 2.93
N LEU A 25 1.91 -9.70 2.35
CA LEU A 25 0.78 -9.07 3.02
C LEU A 25 -0.41 -10.03 3.18
N ALA A 26 -0.65 -10.90 2.21
CA ALA A 26 -1.67 -11.93 2.29
C ALA A 26 -1.39 -12.93 3.43
N ASP A 27 -0.13 -13.34 3.59
CA ASP A 27 0.30 -14.26 4.65
C ASP A 27 0.05 -13.64 6.04
N ILE A 28 0.39 -12.35 6.22
CA ILE A 28 0.12 -11.61 7.46
C ILE A 28 -1.38 -11.53 7.73
N CYS A 29 -2.17 -11.21 6.70
CA CYS A 29 -3.61 -11.06 6.81
C CYS A 29 -4.38 -12.40 6.87
N LYS A 30 -3.69 -13.54 6.76
CA LYS A 30 -4.28 -14.88 6.60
C LYS A 30 -5.31 -14.94 5.46
N GLY A 31 -5.00 -14.31 4.33
CA GLY A 31 -5.87 -14.20 3.16
C GLY A 31 -5.24 -14.73 1.88
N ASN A 32 -5.92 -14.54 0.75
CA ASN A 32 -5.40 -14.84 -0.60
C ASN A 32 -4.84 -13.56 -1.24
N ALA A 33 -3.61 -13.61 -1.76
CA ALA A 33 -2.95 -12.52 -2.49
C ALA A 33 -3.75 -12.04 -3.71
N GLU A 34 -4.48 -12.93 -4.40
CA GLU A 34 -5.35 -12.57 -5.54
C GLU A 34 -6.51 -11.65 -5.13
N SER A 35 -6.81 -11.54 -3.83
CA SER A 35 -7.83 -10.63 -3.31
C SER A 35 -7.34 -9.19 -3.08
N PHE A 36 -6.04 -8.93 -3.33
CA PHE A 36 -5.37 -7.66 -3.13
C PHE A 36 -5.23 -6.96 -4.49
N THR A 37 -5.23 -5.63 -4.50
CA THR A 37 -4.82 -4.85 -5.68
C THR A 37 -3.66 -3.94 -5.32
N LEU A 38 -2.80 -3.66 -6.30
CA LEU A 38 -1.69 -2.71 -6.17
C LEU A 38 -1.70 -1.76 -7.36
N ASP A 39 -1.96 -0.49 -7.08
CA ASP A 39 -2.04 0.57 -8.06
C ASP A 39 -0.84 1.53 -7.92
N TRP A 40 -0.18 1.78 -9.05
CA TRP A 40 0.75 2.91 -9.16
C TRP A 40 -0.03 4.16 -9.54
N ILE A 41 0.08 5.21 -8.72
CA ILE A 41 -0.58 6.48 -8.98
C ILE A 41 0.46 7.51 -9.44
N PRO A 42 0.42 7.97 -10.70
CA PRO A 42 1.33 9.00 -11.18
C PRO A 42 1.09 10.31 -10.44
N SER A 43 2.15 10.86 -9.83
CA SER A 43 2.08 12.13 -9.10
C SER A 43 3.43 12.82 -9.06
N ILE A 44 3.42 14.15 -9.00
CA ILE A 44 4.61 14.97 -8.73
C ILE A 44 4.40 15.68 -7.40
N SER A 45 5.26 15.37 -6.44
CA SER A 45 5.24 16.00 -5.12
C SER A 45 6.12 17.25 -5.13
N PHE A 46 5.68 18.29 -4.41
CA PHE A 46 6.45 19.52 -4.25
C PHE A 46 6.62 19.85 -2.77
N ARG A 47 7.80 20.36 -2.40
CA ARG A 47 8.10 20.91 -1.07
C ARG A 47 8.98 22.14 -1.24
N ASN A 48 8.60 23.25 -0.59
CA ASN A 48 9.31 24.52 -0.68
C ASN A 48 9.56 24.98 -2.13
N GLY A 49 8.55 24.81 -3.00
CA GLY A 49 8.63 25.19 -4.42
C GLY A 49 9.51 24.30 -5.30
N LYS A 50 10.02 23.17 -4.79
CA LYS A 50 10.86 22.23 -5.54
C LYS A 50 10.20 20.86 -5.60
N ILE A 51 10.51 20.10 -6.65
CA ILE A 51 10.10 18.70 -6.74
C ILE A 51 10.72 17.94 -5.56
N ASP A 52 9.90 17.18 -4.84
CA ASP A 52 10.31 16.35 -3.71
C ASP A 52 10.21 14.88 -4.12
N GLN A 53 11.36 14.23 -4.30
CA GLN A 53 11.47 12.81 -4.65
C GLN A 53 11.74 11.92 -3.43
N ARG A 54 11.73 12.49 -2.22
CA ARG A 54 12.12 11.78 -0.98
C ARG A 54 10.93 11.32 -0.16
N PHE A 55 9.72 11.61 -0.62
CA PHE A 55 8.47 11.32 0.06
C PHE A 55 7.65 10.28 -0.72
N VAL A 56 7.32 9.18 -0.05
CA VAL A 56 6.42 8.15 -0.55
C VAL A 56 5.18 8.07 0.32
N GLN A 57 4.05 7.85 -0.35
CA GLN A 57 2.75 7.65 0.27
C GLN A 57 2.19 6.31 -0.19
N VAL A 58 1.85 5.48 0.78
CA VAL A 58 1.16 4.20 0.59
C VAL A 58 -0.18 4.26 1.31
N GLU A 59 -1.26 4.04 0.56
CA GLU A 59 -2.62 3.99 1.08
C GLU A 59 -3.14 2.56 0.99
N LEU A 60 -3.73 2.08 2.08
CA LEU A 60 -4.41 0.78 2.14
C LEU A 60 -5.86 1.00 2.46
N LEU A 61 -6.72 0.81 1.46
CA LEU A 61 -8.17 0.82 1.63
C LEU A 61 -8.65 -0.59 1.91
N TRP A 62 -9.09 -0.88 3.13
CA TRP A 62 -9.37 -2.24 3.58
C TRP A 62 -10.40 -2.30 4.71
N PHE A 63 -10.91 -3.49 5.02
CA PHE A 63 -11.74 -3.67 6.21
C PHE A 63 -10.90 -3.61 7.50
N PRO A 64 -11.47 -3.08 8.61
CA PRO A 64 -10.79 -3.03 9.89
C PRO A 64 -10.19 -4.38 10.28
N LYS A 65 -8.94 -4.37 10.74
CA LYS A 65 -8.23 -5.53 11.28
C LYS A 65 -7.81 -5.27 12.71
N ASP A 66 -7.32 -6.33 13.35
CA ASP A 66 -6.67 -6.24 14.67
C ASP A 66 -5.46 -5.28 14.60
N PRO A 67 -5.23 -4.41 15.61
CA PRO A 67 -4.07 -3.52 15.67
C PRO A 67 -2.72 -4.21 15.42
N ASP A 68 -2.53 -5.46 15.85
CA ASP A 68 -1.28 -6.20 15.63
C ASP A 68 -1.04 -6.51 14.14
N ILE A 69 -2.13 -6.71 13.38
CA ILE A 69 -2.07 -6.90 11.93
C ILE A 69 -1.73 -5.58 11.23
N HIS A 70 -2.29 -4.46 11.69
CA HIS A 70 -1.95 -3.13 11.14
C HIS A 70 -0.46 -2.86 11.25
N LEU A 71 0.13 -3.11 12.43
CA LEU A 71 1.55 -2.85 12.67
C LEU A 71 2.45 -3.73 11.78
N LYS A 72 2.14 -5.03 11.67
CA LYS A 72 2.92 -5.94 10.81
C LYS A 72 2.85 -5.56 9.34
N VAL A 73 1.66 -5.23 8.84
CA VAL A 73 1.47 -4.77 7.45
C VAL A 73 2.26 -3.49 7.19
N GLU A 74 2.18 -2.52 8.12
CA GLU A 74 2.92 -1.26 8.03
C GLU A 74 4.43 -1.50 7.93
N GLN A 75 4.98 -2.32 8.83
CA GLN A 75 6.40 -2.63 8.88
C GLN A 75 6.88 -3.34 7.61
N THR A 76 6.12 -4.31 7.10
CA THR A 76 6.45 -5.03 5.87
C THR A 76 6.48 -4.10 4.65
N ILE A 77 5.51 -3.20 4.53
CA ILE A 77 5.48 -2.20 3.45
C ILE A 77 6.65 -1.24 3.59
N ARG A 78 6.88 -0.71 4.79
CA ARG A 78 7.97 0.23 5.05
C ARG A 78 9.32 -0.38 4.70
N GLN A 79 9.54 -1.64 5.07
CA GLN A 79 10.76 -2.37 4.76
C GLN A 79 10.93 -2.51 3.23
N ALA A 80 9.92 -3.04 2.53
CA ALA A 80 9.98 -3.22 1.07
C ALA A 80 10.27 -1.90 0.33
N VAL A 81 9.61 -0.81 0.75
CA VAL A 81 9.81 0.53 0.17
C VAL A 81 11.22 1.05 0.44
N THR A 82 11.72 0.89 1.67
CA THR A 82 13.08 1.34 2.05
C THR A 82 14.15 0.58 1.28
N GLU A 83 14.00 -0.74 1.12
CA GLU A 83 14.96 -1.58 0.41
C GLU A 83 15.00 -1.28 -1.08
N ALA A 84 13.83 -1.04 -1.71
CA ALA A 84 13.75 -0.76 -3.13
C ALA A 84 14.15 0.68 -3.50
N TYR A 85 14.00 1.63 -2.58
CA TYR A 85 14.29 3.04 -2.84
C TYR A 85 14.97 3.71 -1.63
N PRO A 86 16.27 3.45 -1.40
CA PRO A 86 16.98 3.84 -0.17
C PRO A 86 17.17 5.36 0.02
N GLU A 87 17.08 6.15 -1.05
CA GLU A 87 17.15 7.62 -0.98
C GLU A 87 15.92 8.29 -0.34
N LEU A 88 14.87 7.54 -0.02
CA LEU A 88 13.70 8.06 0.69
C LEU A 88 14.04 8.50 2.11
N THR A 89 13.61 9.70 2.47
CA THR A 89 13.73 10.21 3.84
C THR A 89 12.40 10.16 4.59
N HIS A 90 11.29 9.99 3.87
CA HIS A 90 9.95 10.00 4.43
C HIS A 90 9.05 8.97 3.75
N ILE A 91 8.49 8.06 4.53
CA ILE A 91 7.51 7.07 4.07
C ILE A 91 6.29 7.17 4.98
N ALA A 92 5.14 7.48 4.39
CA ALA A 92 3.84 7.46 5.05
C ALA A 92 3.04 6.23 4.58
N VAL A 93 2.57 5.43 5.54
CA VAL A 93 1.65 4.32 5.29
C VAL A 93 0.35 4.63 6.04
N MET A 94 -0.76 4.66 5.33
CA MET A 94 -2.06 5.07 5.86
C MET A 94 -3.11 4.00 5.60
N PHE A 95 -3.90 3.70 6.63
CA PHE A 95 -4.98 2.73 6.57
C PHE A 95 -6.32 3.46 6.50
N LEU A 96 -7.03 3.26 5.40
CA LEU A 96 -8.38 3.77 5.17
C LEU A 96 -9.36 2.63 5.39
N SER A 97 -10.19 2.76 6.42
CA SER A 97 -11.15 1.71 6.76
C SER A 97 -12.38 1.79 5.87
N LEU A 98 -12.72 0.68 5.22
CA LEU A 98 -13.98 0.47 4.52
C LEU A 98 -15.05 0.01 5.48
N ASN A 99 -16.28 0.45 5.22
CA ASN A 99 -17.47 -0.17 5.81
C ASN A 99 -17.86 -1.41 4.98
N PRO A 100 -17.86 -2.63 5.54
CA PRO A 100 -18.26 -3.85 4.83
C PRO A 100 -19.63 -3.75 4.17
N SER A 101 -20.61 -3.13 4.84
CA SER A 101 -21.96 -2.97 4.28
C SER A 101 -22.05 -1.95 3.13
N ALA A 102 -20.96 -1.28 2.80
CA ALA A 102 -20.87 -0.37 1.65
C ALA A 102 -19.90 -0.88 0.56
N SER A 103 -19.26 -2.05 0.78
CA SER A 103 -18.42 -2.70 -0.21
C SER A 103 -19.22 -3.77 -0.95
N TYR A 104 -19.05 -3.83 -2.27
CA TYR A 104 -19.70 -4.83 -3.10
C TYR A 104 -18.72 -5.40 -4.12
N ARG A 105 -18.74 -6.71 -4.30
CA ARG A 105 -18.00 -7.44 -5.34
C ARG A 105 -18.94 -8.44 -6.00
N GLY A 106 -19.00 -8.43 -7.33
CA GLY A 106 -19.92 -9.29 -8.09
C GLY A 106 -21.41 -9.06 -7.77
N GLY A 107 -21.78 -7.89 -7.24
CA GLY A 107 -23.16 -7.55 -6.87
C GLY A 107 -23.60 -8.03 -5.48
N GLN A 108 -22.69 -8.59 -4.67
CA GLN A 108 -22.94 -9.00 -3.28
C GLN A 108 -22.04 -8.24 -2.32
N HIS A 109 -22.45 -8.11 -1.05
CA HIS A 109 -21.60 -7.56 0.00
C HIS A 109 -20.41 -8.48 0.29
N ASP A 110 -19.24 -7.87 0.51
CA ASP A 110 -18.00 -8.55 0.94
C ASP A 110 -17.89 -8.69 2.47
#